data_AF-A0A3R6K7W7-F1
#
_entry.id   AF-A0A3R6K7W7-F1
#
_cell.length_a   1.000
_cell.length_b   1.000
_cell.length_c   1.000
_cell.angle_alpha   90.00
_cell.angle_beta   90.00
_cell.angle_gamma   90.00
#
_symmetry.space_group_name_H-M   'P 1'
#
loop_
_entity.id
_entity.type
_entity.pdbx_description
1 polymer ?
#
loop_
_entity_poly.entity_id
_entity_poly.type
_entity_poly.pdbx_seq_one_letter_code
_entity_poly.pdbx_strand_id
1 'polypeptide(L)'
;MKERKNSTEKIVLQLYMEGKSVADIADKIGKTESTVYTYLSRNGKPQRSKNRAQGISTWRIAQARNKAREGSRIRVKSVKTLMFGDGNIKLGSVPVMARVLSKASKYFCLVELPGGTRECILWTDMVGESMDRY
;
A
#
# COMPACT_ATOMS: atom_id res chain seq x y z
N MET A 1 -6.54 11.78 -37.83
CA MET A 1 -7.52 10.68 -37.69
C MET A 1 -8.63 11.19 -36.77
N LYS A 2 -9.83 11.50 -37.29
CA LYS A 2 -10.94 12.13 -36.54
C LYS A 2 -11.68 11.07 -35.72
N GLU A 3 -11.52 11.07 -34.39
CA GLU A 3 -12.34 10.26 -33.48
C GLU A 3 -13.79 10.76 -33.48
N ARG A 4 -14.71 9.93 -33.97
CA ARG A 4 -16.16 10.15 -33.78
C ARG A 4 -16.49 9.87 -32.31
N LYS A 5 -16.41 10.89 -31.46
CA LYS A 5 -16.87 10.81 -30.06
C LYS A 5 -18.37 10.49 -30.04
N ASN A 6 -18.74 9.32 -29.56
CA ASN A 6 -20.14 8.92 -29.43
C ASN A 6 -20.84 9.87 -28.42
N SER A 7 -22.08 10.29 -28.68
CA SER A 7 -22.81 11.25 -27.82
C SER A 7 -22.90 10.76 -26.37
N THR A 8 -23.04 9.44 -26.20
CA THR A 8 -23.04 8.76 -24.89
C THR A 8 -21.71 8.89 -24.14
N GLU A 9 -20.57 8.79 -24.83
CA GLU A 9 -19.24 8.90 -24.20
C GLU A 9 -19.00 10.31 -23.65
N LYS A 10 -19.49 11.35 -24.35
CA LYS A 10 -19.41 12.74 -23.86
C LYS A 10 -20.21 12.93 -22.57
N ILE A 11 -21.42 12.37 -22.52
CA ILE A 11 -22.28 12.44 -21.32
C ILE A 11 -21.62 11.72 -20.14
N VAL A 12 -21.03 10.54 -20.38
CA VAL A 12 -20.30 9.79 -19.35
C VAL A 12 -19.13 10.60 -18.78
N LEU A 13 -18.35 11.24 -19.64
CA LEU A 13 -17.22 12.08 -19.21
C LEU A 13 -17.68 13.29 -18.41
N GLN A 14 -18.76 13.94 -18.84
CA GLN A 14 -19.32 15.10 -18.15
C GLN A 14 -19.82 14.71 -16.75
N LEU A 15 -20.62 13.64 -16.63
CA LEU A 15 -21.13 13.17 -15.34
C LEU A 15 -20.00 12.72 -14.41
N TYR A 16 -18.93 12.14 -14.96
CA TYR A 16 -17.74 11.79 -14.20
C TYR A 16 -16.97 13.03 -13.71
N MET A 17 -16.87 14.08 -14.52
CA MET A 17 -16.29 15.38 -14.12
C MET A 17 -17.13 16.09 -13.07
N GLU A 18 -18.46 15.92 -13.09
CA GLU A 18 -19.39 16.37 -12.04
C GLU A 18 -19.24 15.59 -10.73
N GLY A 19 -18.37 14.56 -10.68
CA GLY A 19 -18.10 13.78 -9.47
C GLY A 19 -19.11 12.68 -9.18
N LYS A 20 -19.99 12.34 -10.13
CA LYS A 20 -20.98 11.26 -9.95
C LYS A 20 -20.29 9.90 -9.90
N SER A 21 -20.86 8.99 -9.13
CA SER A 21 -20.32 7.64 -9.04
C SER A 21 -20.53 6.89 -10.35
N VAL A 22 -19.68 5.90 -10.63
CA VAL A 22 -19.79 5.08 -11.84
C VAL A 22 -21.12 4.30 -11.88
N ALA A 23 -21.64 3.92 -10.71
CA ALA A 23 -22.95 3.29 -10.59
C ALA A 23 -24.08 4.24 -11.02
N ASP A 24 -24.10 5.47 -10.49
CA ASP A 24 -25.12 6.47 -10.87
C ASP A 24 -25.06 6.81 -12.36
N ILE A 25 -23.85 6.86 -12.93
CA ILE A 25 -23.65 7.10 -14.36
C ILE A 25 -24.22 5.93 -15.16
N ALA A 26 -23.95 4.68 -14.74
CA ALA A 26 -24.42 3.46 -15.38
C ALA A 26 -25.95 3.40 -15.41
N ASP A 27 -26.59 3.67 -14.27
CA ASP A 27 -28.04 3.73 -14.13
C ASP A 27 -28.65 4.82 -15.01
N LYS A 28 -28.04 6.02 -15.02
CA LYS A 28 -28.53 7.16 -15.81
C LYS A 28 -28.46 6.94 -17.32
N ILE A 29 -27.49 6.17 -17.80
CA ILE A 29 -27.35 5.87 -19.24
C ILE A 29 -27.94 4.51 -19.64
N GLY A 30 -28.50 3.76 -18.68
CA GLY A 30 -29.05 2.41 -18.90
C GLY A 30 -28.01 1.41 -19.39
N LYS A 31 -26.77 1.47 -18.84
CA LYS A 31 -25.67 0.55 -19.19
C LYS A 31 -25.07 -0.05 -17.93
N THR A 32 -24.20 -1.05 -18.11
CA THR A 32 -23.44 -1.64 -17.01
C THR A 32 -22.26 -0.75 -16.58
N GLU A 33 -21.83 -0.86 -15.32
CA GLU A 33 -20.61 -0.19 -14.85
C GLU A 33 -19.39 -0.52 -15.73
N SER A 34 -19.28 -1.76 -16.21
CA SER A 34 -18.18 -2.20 -17.09
C SER A 34 -18.13 -1.40 -18.40
N THR A 35 -19.30 -1.07 -18.96
CA THR A 35 -19.39 -0.22 -20.14
C THR A 35 -18.93 1.21 -19.83
N VAL A 36 -19.32 1.75 -18.67
CA VAL A 36 -18.88 3.08 -18.21
C VAL A 36 -17.35 3.12 -18.03
N TYR A 37 -16.76 2.10 -17.39
CA TYR A 37 -15.30 1.99 -17.26
C TYR A 37 -14.59 1.92 -18.61
N THR A 38 -15.18 1.22 -19.59
CA THR A 38 -14.64 1.17 -20.96
C THR A 38 -14.59 2.56 -21.59
N TYR A 39 -15.68 3.34 -21.47
CA TYR A 39 -15.72 4.71 -21.98
C TYR A 39 -14.73 5.64 -21.27
N LEU A 40 -14.60 5.52 -19.95
CA LEU A 40 -13.63 6.28 -19.17
C LEU A 40 -12.18 5.92 -19.56
N SER A 41 -11.87 4.63 -19.68
CA SER A 41 -10.53 4.15 -20.03
C SER A 41 -10.09 4.57 -21.43
N ARG A 42 -10.99 4.52 -22.43
CA ARG A 42 -10.71 5.00 -23.79
C ARG A 42 -10.37 6.48 -23.83
N ASN A 43 -10.91 7.25 -22.90
CA ASN A 43 -10.69 8.70 -22.78
C ASN A 43 -9.60 9.06 -21.75
N GLY A 44 -8.72 8.10 -21.42
CA GLY A 44 -7.56 8.33 -20.55
C GLY A 44 -7.91 8.59 -19.08
N LYS A 45 -9.15 8.33 -18.65
CA LYS A 45 -9.51 8.38 -17.22
C LYS A 45 -9.16 7.05 -16.57
N PRO A 46 -8.55 7.07 -15.37
CA PRO A 46 -8.08 5.85 -14.72
C PRO A 46 -9.26 4.92 -14.43
N GLN A 47 -9.25 3.75 -15.06
CA GLN A 47 -10.13 2.64 -14.70
C GLN A 47 -9.87 2.31 -13.23
N ARG A 48 -10.96 2.20 -12.43
CA ARG A 48 -10.99 1.91 -10.98
C ARG A 48 -9.67 1.26 -10.57
N SER A 49 -8.74 2.02 -10.00
CA SER A 49 -7.48 1.41 -9.57
C SER A 49 -7.86 0.40 -8.50
N LYS A 50 -7.81 -0.89 -8.80
CA LYS A 50 -7.98 -1.94 -7.81
C LYS A 50 -6.90 -1.66 -6.75
N ASN A 51 -7.33 -1.11 -5.63
CA ASN A 51 -6.52 -0.84 -4.45
C ASN A 51 -5.22 -0.03 -4.71
N ARG A 52 -5.34 1.23 -5.12
CA ARG A 52 -4.33 2.24 -4.72
C ARG A 52 -4.62 2.73 -3.30
N ALA A 53 -4.77 1.80 -2.36
CA ALA A 53 -4.49 2.16 -0.98
C ALA A 53 -2.98 2.42 -0.93
N GLN A 54 -2.61 3.69 -0.94
CA GLN A 54 -1.26 4.20 -0.68
C GLN A 54 -0.90 3.96 0.79
N GLY A 55 -0.87 2.70 1.17
CA GLY A 55 -0.51 2.20 2.47
C GLY A 55 -0.11 0.75 2.27
N ILE A 56 1.00 0.36 2.87
CA ILE A 56 1.51 -1.01 2.84
C ILE A 56 0.36 -2.02 2.83
N SER A 57 0.24 -2.81 1.76
CA SER A 57 -0.96 -3.61 1.55
C SER A 57 -1.20 -4.55 2.73
N THR A 58 -2.44 -4.62 3.19
CA THR A 58 -2.87 -5.48 4.31
C THR A 58 -2.39 -6.92 4.14
N TRP A 59 -2.29 -7.39 2.89
CA TRP A 59 -1.71 -8.67 2.53
C TRP A 59 -0.22 -8.79 2.91
N ARG A 60 0.62 -7.78 2.66
CA ARG A 60 2.04 -7.82 3.04
C ARG A 60 2.22 -7.83 4.57
N ILE A 61 1.37 -7.10 5.31
CA ILE A 61 1.33 -7.17 6.79
C ILE A 61 0.95 -8.57 7.25
N ALA A 62 -0.08 -9.17 6.67
CA ALA A 62 -0.49 -10.54 6.98
C ALA A 62 0.64 -11.54 6.68
N GLN A 63 1.35 -11.37 5.57
CA GLN A 63 2.49 -12.20 5.20
C GLN A 63 3.63 -12.08 6.22
N ALA A 64 3.99 -10.87 6.66
CA ALA A 64 5.00 -10.65 7.70
C ALA A 64 4.61 -11.31 9.03
N ARG A 65 3.35 -11.16 9.44
CA ARG A 65 2.79 -11.80 10.65
C ARG A 65 2.82 -13.32 10.61
N ASN A 66 2.60 -13.91 9.43
CA ASN A 66 2.65 -15.35 9.23
C ASN A 66 4.08 -15.91 9.25
N LYS A 67 5.05 -15.13 8.74
CA LYS A 67 6.47 -15.50 8.75
C LYS A 67 7.11 -15.38 10.14
N ALA A 68 6.78 -14.33 10.89
CA ALA A 68 7.25 -14.18 12.26
C ALA A 68 6.61 -15.27 13.14
N ARG A 69 7.40 -16.12 13.80
CA ARG A 69 6.92 -17.08 14.82
C ARG A 69 7.50 -16.70 16.17
N GLU A 70 6.77 -16.89 17.25
CA GLU A 70 7.31 -16.64 18.59
C GLU A 70 8.53 -17.56 18.83
N GLY A 71 9.59 -17.00 19.42
CA GLY A 71 10.90 -17.66 19.54
C GLY A 71 11.78 -17.63 18.28
N SER A 72 11.22 -17.39 17.09
CA SER A 72 12.02 -17.24 15.87
C SER A 72 12.78 -15.90 15.84
N ARG A 73 13.85 -15.84 15.06
CA ARG A 73 14.60 -14.61 14.84
C ARG A 73 14.16 -13.94 13.54
N ILE A 74 13.83 -12.65 13.61
CA ILE A 74 13.46 -11.82 12.47
C ILE A 74 14.42 -10.65 12.33
N ARG A 75 14.60 -10.18 11.10
CA ARG A 75 15.44 -9.02 10.81
C ARG A 75 14.62 -7.76 11.06
N VAL A 76 15.14 -6.88 11.91
CA VAL A 76 14.48 -5.62 12.30
C VAL A 76 15.50 -4.50 12.30
N LYS A 77 15.08 -3.27 12.08
CA LYS A 77 15.97 -2.11 12.23
C LYS A 77 15.89 -1.60 13.66
N SER A 78 17.01 -1.66 14.37
CA SER A 78 17.16 -0.95 15.64
C SER A 78 17.08 0.55 15.37
N VAL A 79 16.48 1.31 16.29
CA VAL A 79 16.18 2.75 16.12
C VAL A 79 17.39 3.53 15.59
N LYS A 80 17.18 4.12 14.40
CA LYS A 80 17.88 5.18 13.66
C LYS A 80 19.15 5.73 14.32
N THR A 81 20.31 5.34 13.83
CA THR A 81 21.53 6.12 14.00
C THR A 81 21.47 7.28 13.00
N LEU A 82 21.37 8.52 13.48
CA LEU A 82 21.56 9.70 12.64
C LEU A 82 23.03 9.70 12.19
N MET A 83 23.26 9.35 10.92
CA MET A 83 24.60 9.46 10.32
C MET A 83 24.75 10.90 9.86
N PHE A 84 25.51 11.70 10.61
CA PHE A 84 25.87 13.06 10.22
C PHE A 84 26.94 12.97 9.12
N GLY A 85 26.56 13.22 7.87
CA GLY A 85 27.48 13.33 6.74
C GLY A 85 26.93 14.27 5.68
N ASP A 86 27.70 15.30 5.35
CA ASP A 86 27.53 16.31 4.29
C ASP A 86 26.11 16.49 3.75
N GLY A 87 25.32 17.31 4.46
CA GLY A 87 24.13 17.97 3.94
C GLY A 87 22.89 17.12 3.69
N ASN A 88 22.96 15.79 3.83
CA ASN A 88 21.80 14.91 3.67
C ASN A 88 21.65 13.97 4.87
N ILE A 89 20.60 14.18 5.67
CA ILE A 89 20.23 13.28 6.77
C ILE A 89 19.79 11.95 6.16
N LYS A 90 20.73 11.01 6.04
CA LYS A 90 20.41 9.62 5.74
C LYS A 90 20.13 8.93 7.07
N LEU A 91 18.88 8.52 7.28
CA LEU A 91 18.53 7.60 8.36
C LEU A 91 19.28 6.28 8.13
N GLY A 92 20.43 6.16 8.77
CA GLY A 92 21.20 4.93 8.81
C GLY A 92 20.56 4.01 9.84
N SER A 93 20.21 2.82 9.42
CA SER A 93 19.57 1.84 10.29
C SER A 93 20.21 0.50 9.99
N VAL A 94 21.00 0.01 10.95
CA VAL A 94 21.63 -1.29 10.84
C VAL A 94 20.56 -2.34 11.13
N PRO A 95 20.33 -3.28 10.19
CA PRO A 95 19.36 -4.34 10.43
C PRO A 95 19.98 -5.40 11.34
N VAL A 96 19.27 -5.71 12.42
CA VAL A 96 19.68 -6.61 13.49
C VAL A 96 18.72 -7.80 13.57
N MET A 97 19.22 -8.97 13.95
CA MET A 97 18.37 -10.16 14.18
C MET A 97 17.80 -10.13 15.59
N ALA A 98 16.50 -9.88 15.69
CA ALA A 98 15.77 -9.84 16.97
C ALA A 98 14.92 -11.09 17.15
N ARG A 99 14.82 -11.57 18.39
CA ARG A 99 13.98 -12.71 18.75
C ARG A 99 12.54 -12.24 18.95
N VAL A 100 11.58 -12.88 18.27
CA VAL A 100 10.16 -12.57 18.45
C VAL A 100 9.70 -13.05 19.82
N LEU A 101 9.17 -12.13 20.62
CA LEU A 101 8.62 -12.43 21.94
C LEU A 101 7.11 -12.64 21.89
N SER A 102 6.38 -11.80 21.17
CA SER A 102 4.93 -11.91 21.07
C SER A 102 4.38 -11.25 19.82
N LYS A 103 3.30 -11.84 19.28
CA LYS A 103 2.51 -11.31 18.15
C LYS A 103 1.06 -11.01 18.51
N ALA A 104 0.74 -10.90 19.81
CA ALA A 104 -0.63 -10.72 20.28
C ALA A 104 -1.29 -9.45 19.70
N SER A 105 -0.51 -8.41 19.43
CA SER A 105 -1.00 -7.18 18.80
C SER A 105 -1.16 -7.33 17.29
N LYS A 106 -2.30 -6.84 16.76
CA LYS A 106 -2.52 -6.71 15.32
C LYS A 106 -1.65 -5.61 14.67
N TYR A 107 -1.13 -4.67 15.46
CA TYR A 107 -0.44 -3.48 14.95
C TYR A 107 1.09 -3.60 15.02
N PHE A 108 1.61 -4.34 16.00
CA PHE A 108 3.05 -4.46 16.24
C PHE A 108 3.47 -5.86 16.69
N CYS A 109 4.77 -6.10 16.61
CA CYS A 109 5.46 -7.28 17.13
C CYS A 109 6.33 -6.86 18.32
N LEU A 110 6.32 -7.66 19.39
CA LEU A 110 7.30 -7.53 20.47
C LEU A 110 8.54 -8.37 20.13
N VAL A 111 9.71 -7.77 20.23
CA VAL A 111 10.98 -8.43 19.94
C VAL A 111 12.02 -8.15 21.02
N GLU A 112 13.02 -9.02 21.12
CA GLU A 112 14.21 -8.85 21.94
C GLU A 112 15.43 -8.72 21.04
N LEU A 113 16.14 -7.61 21.15
CA LEU A 113 17.38 -7.33 20.43
C LEU A 113 18.56 -8.11 21.03
N PRO A 114 19.64 -8.32 20.25
CA PRO A 114 20.93 -8.75 20.80
C PRO A 114 21.39 -7.74 21.86
N GLY A 115 21.52 -8.21 23.10
CA GLY A 115 21.73 -7.36 24.28
C GLY A 115 20.59 -7.38 25.29
N GLY A 116 19.46 -8.03 24.96
CA GLY A 116 18.34 -8.23 25.89
C GLY A 116 17.31 -7.10 25.92
N THR A 117 17.57 -6.00 25.21
CA THR A 117 16.61 -4.88 25.06
C THR A 117 15.33 -5.36 24.36
N ARG A 118 14.18 -5.02 24.91
CA ARG A 118 12.87 -5.37 24.34
C ARG A 118 12.25 -4.16 23.65
N GLU A 119 11.77 -4.35 22.42
CA GLU A 119 11.19 -3.28 21.61
C GLU A 119 9.87 -3.70 20.97
N CYS A 120 9.01 -2.70 20.69
CA CYS A 120 7.80 -2.84 19.90
C CYS A 120 8.07 -2.37 18.47
N ILE A 121 7.81 -3.21 17.48
CA ILE A 121 8.06 -2.89 16.07
C ILE A 121 6.76 -2.97 15.29
N LEU A 122 6.38 -1.88 14.62
CA LEU A 122 5.18 -1.85 13.80
C LEU A 122 5.32 -2.80 12.61
N TRP A 123 4.25 -3.52 12.28
CA TRP A 123 4.27 -4.41 11.11
C TRP A 123 4.47 -3.65 9.80
N THR A 124 4.02 -2.39 9.74
CA THR A 124 4.27 -1.48 8.61
C THR A 124 5.76 -1.25 8.40
N ASP A 125 6.51 -1.00 9.46
CA ASP A 125 7.95 -0.71 9.36
C ASP A 125 8.73 -1.95 8.94
N MET A 126 8.27 -3.14 9.34
CA MET A 126 8.87 -4.42 8.95
C MET A 126 8.62 -4.79 7.47
N VAL A 127 7.46 -4.39 6.94
CA VAL A 127 7.06 -4.69 5.56
C VAL A 127 7.65 -3.70 4.56
N GLY A 128 7.83 -2.44 4.96
CA GLY A 128 8.40 -1.39 4.11
C GLY A 128 9.78 -1.72 3.55
N GLU A 129 10.46 -2.74 4.10
CA GLU A 129 11.85 -3.04 3.73
C GLU A 129 12.13 -4.52 3.44
N SER A 130 11.32 -5.44 3.96
CA SER A 130 11.52 -6.89 3.75
C SER A 130 11.14 -7.38 2.35
N MET A 131 10.51 -6.55 1.51
CA MET A 131 10.15 -6.93 0.13
C MET A 131 10.62 -5.94 -0.95
N ASP A 132 11.50 -4.99 -0.64
CA ASP A 132 12.20 -4.21 -1.68
C ASP A 132 13.29 -5.03 -2.38
N ARG A 133 13.36 -6.33 -2.08
CA ARG A 133 14.15 -7.33 -2.81
C ARG A 133 13.20 -8.42 -3.28
N TYR A 134 12.53 -8.19 -4.40
CA TYR A 134 12.20 -9.17 -5.44
C TYR A 134 11.74 -8.44 -6.68
#